data_AF-A0A7X5C9Z6-F1
#
_entry.id   AF-A0A7X5C9Z6-F1
#
_cell.length_a   1.000
_cell.length_b   1.000
_cell.length_c   1.000
_cell.angle_alpha   90.00
_cell.angle_beta   90.00
_cell.angle_gamma   90.00
#
_symmetry.space_group_name_H-M   'P 1'
#
loop_
_entity.id
_entity.type
_entity.pdbx_description
1 polymer ?
#
loop_
_entity_poly.entity_id
_entity_poly.type
_entity_poly.pdbx_seq_one_letter_code
_entity_poly.pdbx_strand_id
1 'polypeptide(L)'
;MRKYNKEQKEYMNAKAILSALEDRESKMEADFVKSLGVVNPDGSIPTKTWAIDDDEIADKAITDFGKIEEESGLWAEILKARENFKAAEEALVQYALSIIPFKKEREILTQAAKNSIKHREKIISTVLMLDVSTVK
;
A
#
# COMPACT_ATOMS: atom_id res chain seq x y z
N MET A 1 -24.03 9.83 -10.32
CA MET A 1 -22.90 9.01 -9.82
C MET A 1 -21.66 9.41 -10.60
N ARG A 2 -20.53 9.66 -9.93
CA ARG A 2 -19.26 10.00 -10.60
C ARG A 2 -18.86 8.87 -11.56
N LYS A 3 -18.45 9.21 -12.78
CA LYS A 3 -17.88 8.21 -13.70
C LYS A 3 -16.37 8.15 -13.52
N TYR A 4 -15.86 6.91 -13.48
CA TYR A 4 -14.43 6.64 -13.44
C TYR A 4 -13.97 6.02 -14.77
N ASN A 5 -12.80 6.44 -15.25
CA ASN A 5 -12.12 5.78 -16.36
C ASN A 5 -11.46 4.47 -15.89
N LYS A 6 -10.71 3.84 -16.81
CA LYS A 6 -9.99 2.60 -16.56
C LYS A 6 -8.91 2.81 -15.50
N GLU A 7 -8.09 3.85 -15.62
CA GLU A 7 -6.92 4.10 -14.78
C GLU A 7 -7.32 4.38 -13.32
N GLN A 8 -8.38 5.16 -13.10
CA GLN A 8 -8.92 5.40 -11.75
C GLN A 8 -9.45 4.10 -11.13
N LYS A 9 -10.16 3.26 -11.89
CA LYS A 9 -10.68 1.97 -11.39
C LYS A 9 -9.55 1.01 -11.05
N GLU A 10 -8.56 0.90 -11.92
CA GLU A 10 -7.40 0.02 -11.71
C GLU A 10 -6.61 0.44 -10.48
N TYR A 11 -6.36 1.74 -10.29
CA TYR A 11 -5.72 2.25 -9.07
C TYR A 11 -6.52 1.89 -7.81
N MET A 12 -7.83 2.18 -7.78
CA MET A 12 -8.68 1.90 -6.62
C MET A 12 -8.72 0.40 -6.29
N ASN A 13 -8.84 -0.44 -7.33
CA ASN A 13 -8.86 -1.90 -7.17
C ASN A 13 -7.50 -2.43 -6.68
N ALA A 14 -6.39 -2.01 -7.29
CA ALA A 14 -5.06 -2.45 -6.88
C ALA A 14 -4.74 -2.02 -5.44
N LYS A 15 -5.15 -0.81 -5.04
CA LYS A 15 -5.03 -0.33 -3.66
C LYS A 15 -5.82 -1.17 -2.68
N ALA A 16 -7.08 -1.50 -3.02
CA ALA A 16 -7.95 -2.31 -2.17
C ALA A 16 -7.41 -3.74 -2.00
N ILE A 17 -6.90 -4.35 -3.08
CA ILE A 17 -6.28 -5.68 -3.03
C ILE A 17 -5.04 -5.66 -2.13
N LEU A 18 -4.13 -4.69 -2.32
CA LEU A 18 -2.93 -4.58 -1.49
C LEU A 18 -3.29 -4.41 -0.01
N SER A 19 -4.21 -3.50 0.30
CA SER A 19 -4.68 -3.28 1.68
C SER A 19 -5.26 -4.55 2.31
N ALA A 20 -6.07 -5.30 1.57
CA ALA A 20 -6.68 -6.53 2.08
C ALA A 20 -5.63 -7.63 2.37
N LEU A 21 -4.56 -7.69 1.58
CA LEU A 21 -3.46 -8.64 1.80
C LEU A 21 -2.60 -8.23 3.00
N GLU A 22 -2.25 -6.95 3.13
CA GLU A 22 -1.51 -6.41 4.28
C GLU A 22 -2.31 -6.54 5.59
N ASP A 23 -3.64 -6.36 5.55
CA ASP A 23 -4.52 -6.61 6.70
C ASP A 23 -4.54 -8.10 7.08
N ARG A 24 -4.50 -9.00 6.10
CA ARG A 24 -4.45 -10.45 6.32
C ARG A 24 -3.12 -10.87 6.95
N GLU A 25 -2.00 -10.36 6.47
CA GLU A 25 -0.66 -10.56 7.06
C GLU A 25 -0.63 -10.05 8.49
N SER A 26 -1.11 -8.82 8.70
CA SER A 26 -1.14 -8.18 10.01
C SER A 26 -1.96 -8.99 11.04
N LYS A 27 -3.09 -9.56 10.62
CA LYS A 27 -3.91 -10.45 11.45
C LYS A 27 -3.22 -11.79 11.72
N MET A 28 -2.57 -12.37 10.71
CA MET A 28 -1.80 -13.61 10.86
C MET A 28 -0.69 -13.45 11.89
N GLU A 29 0.03 -12.32 11.85
CA GLU A 29 1.06 -11.99 12.83
C GLU A 29 0.48 -11.83 14.23
N ALA A 30 -0.63 -11.12 14.37
CA ALA A 30 -1.28 -10.94 15.67
C ALA A 30 -1.76 -12.27 16.28
N ASP A 31 -2.33 -13.16 15.46
CA ASP A 31 -2.75 -14.50 15.89
C ASP A 31 -1.54 -15.36 16.28
N PHE A 32 -0.43 -15.27 15.54
CA PHE A 32 0.83 -15.93 15.86
C PHE A 32 1.42 -15.43 17.19
N VAL A 33 1.59 -14.12 17.37
CA VAL A 33 2.13 -13.52 18.59
C VAL A 33 1.28 -13.87 19.80
N LYS A 34 -0.06 -13.82 19.65
CA LYS A 34 -0.99 -14.25 20.69
C LYS A 34 -0.79 -15.71 21.07
N SER A 35 -0.47 -16.58 20.12
CA SER A 35 -0.22 -18.01 20.38
C SER A 35 1.05 -18.27 21.21
N LEU A 36 2.00 -17.33 21.22
CA LEU A 36 3.22 -17.42 22.04
C LEU A 36 2.93 -17.22 23.55
N GLY A 37 1.79 -16.62 23.90
CA GLY A 37 1.40 -16.40 25.29
C GLY A 37 2.30 -15.41 26.05
N VAL A 38 3.01 -14.55 25.32
CA VAL A 38 3.93 -13.55 25.90
C VAL A 38 3.14 -12.41 26.55
N VAL A 39 3.61 -11.97 27.71
CA VAL A 39 3.17 -10.75 28.39
C VAL A 39 4.42 -9.95 28.71
N ASN A 40 4.46 -8.70 28.25
CA ASN A 40 5.58 -7.80 28.48
C ASN A 40 5.70 -7.43 29.97
N PRO A 41 6.86 -6.94 30.45
CA PRO A 41 7.06 -6.57 31.85
C PRO A 41 6.08 -5.51 32.38
N ASP A 42 5.57 -4.65 31.49
CA ASP A 42 4.56 -3.63 31.80
C ASP A 42 3.12 -4.18 31.87
N GLY A 43 2.94 -5.48 31.61
CA GLY A 43 1.65 -6.17 31.58
C GLY A 43 0.93 -6.11 30.23
N SER A 44 1.51 -5.48 29.21
CA SER A 44 0.91 -5.43 27.87
C SER A 44 1.03 -6.78 27.15
N ILE A 45 0.06 -7.07 26.27
CA ILE A 45 0.08 -8.24 25.40
C ILE A 45 0.47 -7.76 23.99
N PRO A 46 1.61 -8.19 23.45
CA PRO A 46 2.05 -7.77 22.13
C PRO A 46 1.11 -8.29 21.04
N THR A 47 0.97 -7.52 19.97
CA THR A 47 0.21 -7.90 18.76
C THR A 47 1.09 -8.01 17.52
N LYS A 48 2.39 -7.73 17.69
CA LYS A 48 3.42 -7.72 16.67
C LYS A 48 4.69 -8.33 17.23
N THR A 49 5.46 -9.00 16.38
CA THR A 49 6.70 -9.67 16.79
C THR A 49 7.72 -8.67 17.35
N TRP A 50 7.82 -7.48 16.74
CA TRP A 50 8.67 -6.38 17.20
C TRP A 50 8.16 -5.66 18.46
N ALA A 51 6.93 -5.94 18.91
CA ALA A 51 6.36 -5.36 20.12
C ALA A 51 6.60 -6.22 21.38
N ILE A 52 7.30 -7.35 21.23
CA ILE A 52 7.75 -8.18 22.34
C ILE A 52 8.99 -7.53 22.95
N ASP A 53 8.98 -7.27 24.26
CA ASP A 53 10.07 -6.55 24.94
C ASP A 53 11.31 -7.41 25.22
N ASP A 54 11.15 -8.74 25.24
CA ASP A 54 12.27 -9.67 25.38
C ASP A 54 12.92 -9.88 24.01
N ASP A 55 14.12 -9.34 23.82
CA ASP A 55 14.84 -9.36 22.54
C ASP A 55 15.06 -10.79 22.00
N GLU A 56 15.36 -11.77 22.86
CA GLU A 56 15.59 -13.16 22.40
C GLU A 56 14.28 -13.79 21.90
N ILE A 57 13.16 -13.53 22.58
CA ILE A 57 11.85 -13.98 22.15
C ILE A 57 11.41 -13.25 20.89
N ALA A 58 11.65 -11.93 20.81
CA ALA A 58 11.30 -11.11 19.64
C ALA A 58 12.05 -11.58 18.38
N ASP A 59 13.37 -11.76 18.45
CA ASP A 59 14.19 -12.22 17.32
C ASP A 59 13.75 -13.59 16.82
N LYS A 60 13.46 -14.51 17.75
CA LYS A 60 12.94 -15.83 17.40
C LYS A 60 11.55 -15.74 16.77
N ALA A 61 10.66 -14.92 17.32
CA ALA A 61 9.31 -14.72 16.81
C ALA A 61 9.32 -14.10 15.40
N ILE A 62 10.19 -13.12 15.14
CA ILE A 62 10.40 -12.52 13.81
C ILE A 62 10.83 -13.60 12.81
N THR A 63 11.81 -14.42 13.19
CA THR A 63 12.33 -15.49 12.32
C THR A 63 11.26 -16.55 12.02
N ASP A 64 10.54 -16.99 13.05
CA ASP A 64 9.51 -18.03 12.91
C ASP A 64 8.30 -17.52 12.12
N PHE A 65 7.86 -16.28 12.38
CA PHE A 65 6.78 -15.67 11.62
C PHE A 65 7.15 -15.47 10.15
N GLY A 66 8.38 -15.01 9.87
CA GLY A 66 8.86 -14.88 8.49
C GLY A 66 8.77 -16.18 7.71
N LYS A 67 9.09 -17.33 8.33
CA LYS A 67 8.92 -18.65 7.69
C LYS A 67 7.45 -18.97 7.44
N ILE A 68 6.56 -18.73 8.41
CA ILE A 68 5.12 -18.95 8.25
C ILE A 68 4.58 -18.11 7.09
N GLU A 69 4.99 -16.86 7.01
CA GLU A 69 4.57 -15.94 5.95
C GLU A 69 5.04 -16.42 4.57
N GLU A 70 6.31 -16.80 4.44
CA GLU A 70 6.89 -17.37 3.22
C GLU A 70 6.18 -18.66 2.79
N GLU A 71 6.01 -19.61 3.71
CA GLU A 71 5.36 -20.91 3.46
C GLU A 71 3.88 -20.76 3.08
N SER A 72 3.20 -19.73 3.61
CA SER A 72 1.81 -19.43 3.25
C SER A 72 1.64 -18.91 1.82
N GLY A 73 2.73 -18.45 1.20
CA GLY A 73 2.72 -17.76 -0.10
C GLY A 73 2.19 -16.32 -0.04
N LEU A 74 1.71 -15.86 1.13
CA LEU A 74 1.12 -14.53 1.30
C LEU A 74 2.12 -13.41 0.98
N TRP A 75 3.38 -13.58 1.38
CA TRP A 75 4.43 -12.61 1.07
C TRP A 75 4.59 -12.40 -0.44
N ALA A 76 4.59 -13.48 -1.23
CA ALA A 76 4.69 -13.40 -2.68
C ALA A 76 3.45 -12.72 -3.31
N GLU A 77 2.26 -12.95 -2.76
CA GLU A 77 1.04 -12.25 -3.18
C GLU A 77 1.12 -10.75 -2.87
N ILE A 78 1.61 -10.35 -1.69
CA ILE A 78 1.81 -8.96 -1.28
C ILE A 78 2.82 -8.27 -2.20
N LEU A 79 3.97 -8.90 -2.47
CA LEU A 79 4.97 -8.34 -3.38
C LEU A 79 4.39 -8.07 -4.77
N LYS A 80 3.67 -9.04 -5.33
CA LYS A 80 2.98 -8.87 -6.62
C LYS A 80 1.90 -7.77 -6.56
N ALA A 81 1.16 -7.68 -5.47
CA ALA A 81 0.16 -6.62 -5.28
C ALA A 81 0.80 -5.23 -5.19
N ARG A 82 1.97 -5.10 -4.53
CA ARG A 82 2.75 -3.85 -4.49
C ARG A 82 3.23 -3.43 -5.87
N GLU A 83 3.74 -4.37 -6.67
CA GLU A 83 4.13 -4.11 -8.06
C GLU A 83 2.94 -3.64 -8.91
N ASN A 84 1.81 -4.34 -8.82
CA ASN A 84 0.58 -3.97 -9.52
C ASN A 84 0.06 -2.59 -9.09
N PHE A 85 0.08 -2.31 -7.79
CA PHE A 85 -0.34 -1.01 -7.26
C PHE A 85 0.57 0.12 -7.75
N LYS A 86 1.89 -0.08 -7.74
CA LYS A 86 2.86 0.88 -8.29
C LYS A 86 2.63 1.14 -9.78
N ALA A 87 2.36 0.09 -10.56
CA ALA A 87 2.07 0.23 -11.98
C ALA A 87 0.75 0.99 -12.24
N ALA A 88 -0.30 0.68 -11.48
CA ALA A 88 -1.59 1.36 -11.57
C ALA A 88 -1.50 2.83 -11.15
N GLU A 89 -0.70 3.14 -10.12
CA GLU A 89 -0.43 4.51 -9.70
C GLU A 89 0.29 5.30 -10.79
N GLU A 90 1.32 4.73 -11.40
CA GLU A 90 2.03 5.38 -12.50
C GLU A 90 1.11 5.62 -13.70
N ALA A 91 0.30 4.65 -14.09
CA ALA A 91 -0.69 4.81 -15.16
C ALA A 91 -1.69 5.94 -14.85
N LEU A 92 -2.17 6.04 -13.60
CA LEU A 92 -3.07 7.10 -13.16
C LEU A 92 -2.41 8.48 -13.22
N VAL A 93 -1.14 8.59 -12.81
CA VAL A 93 -0.37 9.84 -12.91
C VAL A 93 -0.16 10.24 -14.37
N GLN A 94 0.18 9.29 -15.25
CA GLN A 94 0.34 9.58 -16.68
C GLN A 94 -0.97 10.06 -17.32
N TYR A 95 -2.11 9.45 -16.97
CA TYR A 95 -3.42 9.93 -17.37
C TYR A 95 -3.70 11.36 -16.85
N ALA A 96 -3.41 11.63 -15.57
CA ALA A 96 -3.58 12.96 -14.99
C ALA A 96 -2.72 14.03 -15.68
N LEU A 97 -1.54 13.66 -16.18
CA LEU A 97 -0.68 14.57 -16.94
C LEU A 97 -1.17 14.73 -18.39
N SER A 98 -1.74 13.69 -19.00
CA SER A 98 -2.19 13.73 -20.40
C SER A 98 -3.38 14.66 -20.61
N ILE A 99 -4.23 14.84 -19.59
CA ILE A 99 -5.40 15.75 -19.66
C ILE A 99 -5.02 17.24 -19.60
N ILE A 100 -3.78 17.57 -19.22
CA ILE A 100 -3.33 18.97 -19.09
C ILE A 100 -3.02 19.51 -20.49
N PRO A 101 -3.76 20.49 -21.03
CA PRO A 101 -3.57 20.95 -22.41
C PRO A 101 -2.29 21.77 -22.60
N PHE A 102 -1.81 22.44 -21.54
CA PHE A 102 -0.68 23.35 -21.61
C PHE A 102 0.65 22.64 -21.34
N LYS A 103 1.58 22.76 -22.30
CA LYS A 103 2.87 22.04 -22.28
C LYS A 103 3.72 22.37 -21.07
N LYS A 104 3.83 23.66 -20.71
CA LYS A 104 4.71 24.13 -19.63
C LYS A 104 4.26 23.60 -18.27
N GLU A 105 2.96 23.68 -17.98
CA GLU A 105 2.33 23.20 -16.76
C GLU A 105 2.45 21.68 -16.65
N ARG A 106 2.24 20.97 -17.78
CA ARG A 106 2.45 19.53 -17.85
C ARG A 106 3.89 19.14 -17.52
N GLU A 107 4.89 19.85 -18.05
CA GLU A 107 6.31 19.60 -17.75
C GLU A 107 6.65 19.85 -16.27
N ILE A 108 6.17 20.96 -15.70
CA ILE A 108 6.34 21.27 -14.27
C ILE A 108 5.75 20.18 -13.40
N LEU A 109 4.51 19.77 -13.67
CA LEU A 109 3.84 18.73 -12.89
C LEU A 109 4.44 17.35 -13.10
N THR A 110 4.96 17.05 -14.30
CA THR A 110 5.72 15.81 -14.56
C THR A 110 6.94 15.74 -13.66
N GLN A 111 7.69 16.84 -13.54
CA GLN A 111 8.88 16.87 -12.69
C GLN A 111 8.53 16.83 -11.20
N ALA A 112 7.45 17.50 -10.79
CA ALA A 112 6.95 17.44 -9.43
C ALA A 112 6.51 16.02 -9.03
N ALA A 113 5.83 15.31 -9.93
CA ALA A 113 5.37 13.93 -9.70
C ALA A 113 6.54 12.93 -9.55
N LYS A 114 7.69 13.19 -10.19
CA LYS A 114 8.89 12.37 -10.08
C LYS A 114 9.68 12.62 -8.80
N ASN A 115 9.81 13.88 -8.39
CA ASN A 115 10.75 14.27 -7.34
C ASN A 115 10.10 14.50 -5.98
N SER A 116 8.76 14.49 -5.90
CA SER A 116 8.07 14.80 -4.66
C SER A 116 6.84 13.92 -4.47
N ILE A 117 6.92 13.04 -3.47
CA ILE A 117 5.81 12.17 -3.04
C ILE A 117 4.56 13.01 -2.74
N LYS A 118 4.71 14.11 -1.99
CA LYS A 118 3.62 15.03 -1.67
C LYS A 118 2.87 15.55 -2.91
N HIS A 119 3.61 15.94 -3.96
CA HIS A 119 2.98 16.45 -5.18
C HIS A 119 2.33 15.31 -5.98
N ARG A 120 2.97 14.13 -6.02
CA ARG A 120 2.42 12.93 -6.64
C ARG A 120 1.08 12.52 -6.00
N GLU A 121 1.01 12.46 -4.67
CA GLU A 121 -0.22 12.20 -3.92
C GLU A 121 -1.30 13.27 -4.20
N LYS A 122 -0.89 14.53 -4.33
CA LYS A 122 -1.82 15.60 -4.67
C LYS A 122 -2.40 15.45 -6.08
N ILE A 123 -1.59 15.03 -7.05
CA ILE A 123 -2.05 14.72 -8.42
C ILE A 123 -3.04 13.55 -8.38
N ILE A 124 -2.69 12.45 -7.70
CA ILE A 124 -3.52 11.25 -7.56
C ILE A 124 -4.87 11.59 -6.91
N SER A 125 -4.86 12.27 -5.76
CA SER A 125 -6.10 12.66 -5.08
C SER A 125 -6.98 13.57 -5.94
N THR A 126 -6.38 14.49 -6.69
CA THR A 126 -7.10 15.38 -7.61
C THR A 126 -7.75 14.60 -8.75
N VAL A 127 -7.01 13.69 -9.40
CA VAL A 127 -7.56 12.90 -10.50
C VAL A 127 -8.61 11.89 -10.02
N LEU A 128 -8.52 11.35 -8.79
CA LEU A 128 -9.59 10.51 -8.23
C LEU A 128 -10.88 11.30 -7.92
N MET A 129 -10.79 12.62 -7.75
CA MET A 129 -11.94 13.50 -7.60
C MET A 129 -12.59 13.88 -8.94
N LEU A 130 -11.91 13.66 -10.07
CA LEU A 130 -12.37 13.99 -11.40
C LEU A 130 -13.49 13.06 -11.86
N ASP A 131 -14.62 13.62 -12.30
CA ASP A 131 -15.60 12.89 -13.09
C ASP A 131 -15.16 12.87 -14.55
N VAL A 132 -14.83 11.70 -15.09
CA VAL A 132 -14.24 11.62 -16.43
C VAL A 132 -15.19 12.03 -17.55
N SER A 133 -16.50 12.13 -17.27
CA SER A 133 -17.45 12.69 -18.24
C SER A 133 -17.27 14.19 -18.47
N THR A 134 -16.51 14.90 -17.63
CA THR A 134 -16.21 16.32 -17.80
C THR A 134 -14.93 16.58 -18.60
N VAL A 135 -14.19 15.53 -18.96
CA VAL A 135 -12.99 15.62 -19.79
C VAL A 135 -13.44 15.50 -21.26
N LYS A 136 -13.13 16.51 -22.06
CA LYS A 136 -13.46 16.57 -23.50
C LYS A 136 -12.22 16.35 -24.36
#